data_AF-A0A928BKH0-F1
#
_entry.id   AF-A0A928BKH0-F1
#
_cell.length_a   1.000
_cell.length_b   1.000
_cell.length_c   1.000
_cell.angle_alpha   90.00
_cell.angle_beta   90.00
_cell.angle_gamma   90.00
#
_symmetry.space_group_name_H-M   'P 1'
#
loop_
_entity.id
_entity.type
_entity.pdbx_description
1 polymer ?
#
loop_
_entity_poly.entity_id
_entity_poly.type
_entity_poly.pdbx_seq_one_letter_code
_entity_poly.pdbx_strand_id
1 'polypeptide(L)'
;MQIRISYKELINYISSHYGKVIAIKYVNSDTITIGSTVNMVFFSKEVGVTVSLDKIEGEDLYLSYNNGMGVDMILKGALKFVKMSSYGGIVEERTGNALVVHMGHVDQIKKIFENMSLDKISFSNDGVILLASLT
;
A
#
# COMPACT_ATOMS: atom_id res chain seq x y z
N MET A 1 13.92 -1.19 16.63
CA MET A 1 13.95 0.14 15.96
C MET A 1 12.54 0.51 15.54
N GLN A 2 12.16 1.78 15.70
CA GLN A 2 10.87 2.29 15.22
C GLN A 2 11.10 3.31 14.11
N ILE A 3 10.45 3.11 12.98
CA ILE A 3 10.43 4.05 11.84
C ILE A 3 9.01 4.59 11.72
N ARG A 4 8.88 5.89 11.46
CA ARG A 4 7.59 6.51 11.22
C ARG A 4 7.62 7.26 9.89
N ILE A 5 6.62 6.99 9.06
CA ILE A 5 6.42 7.67 7.79
C ILE A 5 5.09 8.41 7.89
N SER A 6 5.11 9.74 7.84
CA SER A 6 3.88 10.52 7.93
C SER A 6 3.05 10.42 6.65
N TYR A 7 1.73 10.53 6.77
CA TYR A 7 0.86 10.61 5.59
C TYR A 7 1.18 11.84 4.74
N LYS A 8 1.62 12.94 5.36
CA LYS A 8 2.07 14.14 4.64
C LYS A 8 3.26 13.82 3.74
N GLU A 9 4.25 13.09 4.22
CA GLU A 9 5.41 12.67 3.42
C GLU A 9 4.98 11.77 2.26
N LEU A 10 4.13 10.76 2.52
CA LEU A 10 3.62 9.86 1.48
C LEU A 10 2.83 10.62 0.40
N ILE A 11 1.92 11.50 0.80
CA ILE A 11 1.10 12.32 -0.10
C ILE A 11 1.99 13.24 -0.94
N ASN A 12 2.97 13.91 -0.32
CA ASN A 12 3.90 14.80 -1.02
C ASN A 12 4.80 14.04 -2.00
N TYR A 13 5.27 12.85 -1.62
CA TYR A 13 6.06 12.00 -2.50
C TYR A 13 5.25 11.59 -3.72
N ILE A 14 4.02 11.09 -3.52
CA ILE A 14 3.16 10.63 -4.62
C ILE A 14 2.77 11.78 -5.54
N SER A 15 2.46 12.95 -4.98
CA SER A 15 2.13 14.15 -5.74
C SER A 15 3.31 14.65 -6.58
N SER A 16 4.50 14.74 -5.99
CA SER A 16 5.69 15.24 -6.68
C SER A 16 6.23 14.26 -7.74
N HIS A 17 6.19 12.95 -7.49
CA HIS A 17 6.73 11.95 -8.42
C HIS A 17 5.73 11.53 -9.50
N TYR A 18 4.43 11.49 -9.21
CA TYR A 18 3.43 10.93 -10.12
C TYR A 18 2.35 11.93 -10.56
N GLY A 19 2.38 13.16 -10.04
CA GLY A 19 1.37 14.19 -10.34
C GLY A 19 -0.03 13.80 -9.87
N LYS A 20 -0.14 12.92 -8.87
CA LYS A 20 -1.41 12.42 -8.33
C LYS A 20 -1.63 12.94 -6.92
N VAL A 21 -2.80 13.55 -6.71
CA VAL A 21 -3.26 13.94 -5.39
C VAL A 21 -4.10 12.80 -4.82
N ILE A 22 -3.69 12.30 -3.67
CA ILE A 22 -4.42 11.28 -2.91
C ILE A 22 -4.77 11.80 -1.52
N ALA A 23 -5.79 11.21 -0.92
CA ALA A 23 -6.13 11.34 0.48
C ALA A 23 -5.89 9.99 1.17
N ILE A 24 -5.35 10.03 2.38
CA ILE A 24 -5.21 8.85 3.24
C ILE A 24 -6.03 9.11 4.50
N LYS A 25 -6.94 8.19 4.81
CA LYS A 25 -7.78 8.22 6.00
C LYS A 25 -7.48 7.02 6.88
N TYR A 26 -7.12 7.29 8.12
CA TYR A 26 -6.98 6.26 9.15
C TYR A 26 -8.34 5.66 9.51
N VAL A 27 -8.41 4.32 9.59
CA VAL A 27 -9.59 3.59 10.06
C VAL A 27 -9.30 2.94 11.41
N ASN A 28 -8.25 2.13 11.48
CA ASN A 28 -7.73 1.52 12.71
C ASN A 28 -6.24 1.15 12.52
N SER A 29 -5.63 0.51 13.53
CA SER A 29 -4.19 0.16 13.51
C SER A 29 -3.75 -0.69 12.33
N ASP A 30 -4.67 -1.39 11.67
CA ASP A 30 -4.38 -2.34 10.60
C ASP A 30 -5.08 -1.94 9.30
N THR A 31 -5.89 -0.87 9.29
CA THR A 31 -6.70 -0.48 8.13
C THR A 31 -6.59 1.02 7.82
N ILE A 32 -6.44 1.33 6.54
CA ILE A 32 -6.53 2.68 5.98
C ILE A 32 -7.42 2.72 4.74
N THR A 33 -7.95 3.89 4.43
CA THR A 33 -8.58 4.17 3.14
C THR A 33 -7.71 5.13 2.35
N ILE A 34 -7.38 4.74 1.12
CA ILE A 34 -6.66 5.57 0.15
C ILE A 34 -7.67 6.01 -0.91
N GLY A 35 -7.84 7.31 -1.06
CA GLY A 35 -8.78 7.90 -2.00
C GLY A 35 -8.12 8.89 -2.95
N SER A 36 -8.76 9.14 -4.09
CA SER A 36 -8.41 10.24 -5.00
C SER A 36 -9.68 10.78 -5.65
N THR A 37 -9.64 12.06 -6.03
CA THR A 37 -10.71 12.69 -6.78
C THR A 37 -10.44 12.54 -8.27
N VAL A 38 -11.30 11.82 -8.97
CA VAL A 38 -11.27 11.73 -10.42
C VAL A 38 -12.12 12.84 -11.00
N ASN A 39 -11.48 13.79 -11.69
CA ASN A 39 -12.15 14.86 -12.40
C ASN A 39 -12.58 14.35 -13.78
N MET A 40 -13.89 14.35 -14.02
CA MET A 40 -14.48 14.15 -15.34
C MET A 40 -14.98 15.49 -15.88
N VAL A 41 -15.25 15.53 -17.19
CA VAL A 41 -15.61 16.77 -17.92
C VAL A 41 -16.78 17.54 -17.30
N PHE A 42 -17.70 16.86 -16.60
CA PHE A 42 -18.91 17.47 -16.02
C PHE A 42 -19.07 17.29 -14.51
N PHE A 43 -18.21 16.50 -13.85
CA PHE A 43 -18.30 16.26 -12.41
C PHE A 43 -17.01 15.64 -11.87
N SER A 44 -16.78 15.79 -10.57
CA SER A 44 -15.71 15.10 -9.85
C SER A 44 -16.30 13.97 -9.02
N LYS A 45 -15.69 12.79 -9.05
CA LYS A 45 -16.09 11.65 -8.23
C LYS A 45 -14.94 11.22 -7.35
N GLU A 46 -15.21 11.06 -6.06
CA GLU A 46 -14.27 10.45 -5.14
C GLU A 46 -14.26 8.93 -5.35
N VAL A 47 -13.08 8.38 -5.56
CA VAL A 47 -12.84 6.94 -5.62
C VAL A 47 -11.86 6.58 -4.53
N GLY A 48 -12.09 5.48 -3.83
CA GLY A 48 -11.21 5.04 -2.76
C GLY A 48 -11.23 3.54 -2.56
N VAL A 49 -10.11 3.04 -2.06
CA VAL A 49 -9.87 1.65 -1.70
C VAL A 49 -9.52 1.63 -0.23
N THR A 50 -10.24 0.83 0.54
CA THR A 50 -9.88 0.52 1.93
C THR A 50 -9.02 -0.72 1.91
N VAL A 51 -7.82 -0.64 2.50
CA VAL A 51 -6.84 -1.71 2.56
C VAL A 51 -6.56 -2.02 4.03
N SER A 52 -6.52 -3.31 4.35
CA SER A 52 -6.13 -3.81 5.66
C SER A 52 -4.85 -4.64 5.55
N LEU A 53 -3.97 -4.52 6.53
CA LEU A 53 -2.85 -5.42 6.74
C LEU A 53 -3.31 -6.59 7.60
N ASP A 54 -3.38 -7.77 7.01
CA ASP A 54 -3.88 -8.96 7.68
C ASP A 54 -2.77 -9.63 8.50
N LYS A 55 -1.56 -9.75 7.93
CA LYS A 55 -0.38 -10.31 8.60
C LYS A 55 0.91 -9.98 7.85
N ILE A 56 2.02 -10.22 8.54
CA ILE A 56 3.39 -10.18 8.00
C ILE A 56 3.98 -11.57 8.18
N GLU A 57 4.53 -12.16 7.12
CA GLU A 57 5.28 -13.42 7.21
C GLU A 57 6.62 -13.25 6.50
N GLY A 58 7.70 -13.16 7.29
CA GLY A 58 9.04 -12.86 6.76
C GLY A 58 9.05 -11.52 6.04
N GLU A 59 9.28 -11.55 4.73
CA GLU A 59 9.37 -10.37 3.86
C GLU A 59 8.06 -10.10 3.09
N ASP A 60 7.01 -10.86 3.38
CA ASP A 60 5.71 -10.78 2.72
C ASP A 60 4.67 -10.05 3.57
N LEU A 61 3.99 -9.08 2.96
CA LEU A 61 2.82 -8.40 3.53
C LEU A 61 1.55 -8.98 2.94
N TYR A 62 0.68 -9.51 3.79
CA TYR A 62 -0.64 -9.98 3.38
C TYR A 62 -1.66 -8.87 3.61
N LEU A 63 -2.32 -8.45 2.53
CA LEU A 63 -3.26 -7.35 2.53
C LEU A 63 -4.62 -7.83 2.05
N SER A 64 -5.69 -7.30 2.63
CA SER A 64 -7.04 -7.40 2.10
C SER A 64 -7.57 -6.03 1.71
N TYR A 65 -8.54 -5.99 0.80
CA TYR A 65 -9.20 -4.75 0.41
C TYR A 65 -10.72 -4.89 0.33
N ASN A 66 -11.42 -3.76 0.45
CA ASN A 66 -12.88 -3.77 0.50
C ASN A 66 -13.54 -4.26 -0.81
N ASN A 67 -14.60 -5.05 -0.66
CA ASN A 67 -15.37 -5.54 -1.79
C ASN A 67 -16.23 -4.44 -2.41
N GLY A 68 -16.17 -4.32 -3.73
CA GLY A 68 -17.05 -3.46 -4.49
C GLY A 68 -16.67 -3.48 -5.96
N MET A 69 -17.65 -3.61 -6.85
CA MET A 69 -17.41 -3.71 -8.29
C MET A 69 -16.50 -2.59 -8.83
N GLY A 70 -16.65 -1.36 -8.32
CA GLY A 70 -15.79 -0.24 -8.68
C GLY A 70 -14.35 -0.34 -8.14
N VAL A 71 -14.18 -0.85 -6.92
CA VAL A 71 -12.85 -1.08 -6.31
C VAL A 71 -12.12 -2.19 -7.06
N ASP A 72 -12.81 -3.29 -7.37
CA ASP A 72 -12.25 -4.42 -8.11
C ASP A 72 -11.78 -4.00 -9.51
N MET A 73 -12.54 -3.13 -10.21
CA MET A 73 -12.11 -2.60 -11.51
C MET A 73 -10.84 -1.77 -11.40
N ILE A 74 -10.76 -0.86 -10.41
CA ILE A 74 -9.59 -0.01 -10.19
C ILE A 74 -8.36 -0.87 -9.88
N LEU A 75 -8.51 -1.83 -8.97
CA LEU A 75 -7.41 -2.71 -8.56
C LEU A 75 -6.95 -3.63 -9.68
N LYS A 76 -7.86 -4.26 -10.43
CA LYS A 76 -7.49 -5.06 -11.60
C LYS A 76 -6.72 -4.26 -12.64
N GLY A 77 -7.14 -3.01 -12.87
CA GLY A 77 -6.42 -2.08 -13.73
C GLY A 77 -5.00 -1.82 -13.20
N ALA A 78 -4.88 -1.41 -11.94
CA ALA A 78 -3.59 -1.13 -11.30
C ALA A 78 -2.66 -2.36 -11.28
N LEU A 79 -3.16 -3.53 -10.90
CA LEU A 79 -2.40 -4.78 -10.87
C LEU A 79 -1.92 -5.19 -12.25
N LYS A 80 -2.72 -4.98 -13.31
CA LYS A 80 -2.28 -5.23 -14.69
C LYS A 80 -1.08 -4.35 -15.05
N PHE A 81 -1.08 -3.07 -14.67
CA PHE A 81 0.06 -2.19 -14.88
C PHE A 81 1.29 -2.63 -14.06
N VAL A 82 1.11 -3.00 -12.79
CA VAL A 82 2.21 -3.50 -11.95
C VAL A 82 2.82 -4.76 -12.57
N LYS A 83 1.99 -5.73 -12.97
CA LYS A 83 2.42 -6.99 -13.63
C LYS A 83 3.19 -6.76 -14.92
N MET A 84 2.92 -5.67 -15.65
CA MET A 84 3.63 -5.30 -16.89
C MET A 84 4.90 -4.48 -16.65
N SER A 85 5.10 -3.97 -15.44
CA SER A 85 6.26 -3.16 -15.08
C SER A 85 7.44 -4.02 -14.59
N SER A 86 8.58 -3.38 -14.32
CA SER A 86 9.71 -3.99 -13.62
C SER A 86 9.36 -4.52 -12.22
N TYR A 87 8.18 -4.16 -11.70
CA TYR A 87 7.71 -4.55 -10.37
C TYR A 87 6.70 -5.71 -10.41
N GLY A 88 6.53 -6.39 -11.55
CA GLY A 88 5.50 -7.42 -11.72
C GLY A 88 5.60 -8.62 -10.78
N GLY A 89 6.79 -8.90 -10.24
CA GLY A 89 7.01 -9.95 -9.25
C GLY A 89 6.78 -9.53 -7.80
N ILE A 90 6.48 -8.26 -7.52
CA ILE A 90 6.34 -7.74 -6.15
C ILE A 90 4.93 -7.91 -5.62
N VAL A 91 3.91 -7.86 -6.47
CA VAL A 91 2.51 -7.96 -6.03
C VAL A 91 1.86 -9.20 -6.60
N GLU A 92 1.49 -10.12 -5.72
CA GLU A 92 0.70 -11.31 -6.04
C GLU A 92 -0.77 -11.07 -5.70
N GLU A 93 -1.66 -11.40 -6.64
CA GLU A 93 -3.09 -11.36 -6.42
C GLU A 93 -3.58 -12.71 -5.91
N ARG A 94 -4.31 -12.71 -4.79
CA ARG A 94 -4.91 -13.91 -4.19
C ARG A 94 -6.43 -13.88 -4.35
N THR A 95 -7.06 -15.03 -4.19
CA THR A 95 -8.53 -15.13 -4.22
C THR A 95 -9.14 -14.40 -3.03
N GLY A 96 -10.32 -13.80 -3.22
CA GLY A 96 -11.07 -13.19 -2.11
C GLY A 96 -10.61 -11.80 -1.72
N ASN A 97 -10.25 -10.97 -2.70
CA ASN A 97 -9.86 -9.57 -2.50
C ASN A 97 -8.65 -9.40 -1.56
N ALA A 98 -7.67 -10.27 -1.78
CA ALA A 98 -6.43 -10.32 -1.03
C ALA A 98 -5.23 -10.17 -1.98
N LEU A 99 -4.17 -9.57 -1.47
CA LEU A 99 -2.90 -9.33 -2.15
C LEU A 99 -1.76 -9.74 -1.24
N VAL A 100 -0.67 -10.19 -1.83
CA VAL A 100 0.62 -10.34 -1.15
C VAL A 100 1.61 -9.38 -1.78
N VAL A 101 2.29 -8.59 -0.94
CA VAL A 101 3.41 -7.74 -1.37
C VAL A 101 4.71 -8.38 -0.90
N HIS A 102 5.50 -8.89 -1.85
CA HIS A 102 6.81 -9.48 -1.64
C HIS A 102 7.87 -8.39 -1.55
N MET A 103 8.10 -7.85 -0.35
CA MET A 103 9.05 -6.75 -0.17
C MET A 103 10.48 -7.17 -0.50
N GLY A 104 10.81 -8.45 -0.29
CA GLY A 104 12.09 -9.06 -0.66
C GLY A 104 12.45 -9.02 -2.14
N HIS A 105 11.45 -8.85 -3.00
CA HIS A 105 11.64 -8.73 -4.45
C HIS A 105 11.99 -7.31 -4.89
N VAL A 106 12.08 -6.35 -3.95
CA VAL A 106 12.60 -5.00 -4.21
C VAL A 106 14.08 -4.98 -3.83
N ASP A 107 14.98 -4.85 -4.81
CA ASP A 107 16.44 -4.89 -4.60
C ASP A 107 16.94 -3.98 -3.48
N GLN A 108 16.32 -2.81 -3.33
CA GLN A 108 16.67 -1.83 -2.30
C GLN A 108 16.25 -2.27 -0.89
N ILE A 109 15.11 -2.96 -0.77
CA ILE A 109 14.58 -3.45 0.50
C ILE A 109 15.22 -4.78 0.88
N LYS A 110 15.58 -5.63 -0.10
CA LYS A 110 16.27 -6.90 0.15
C LYS A 110 17.53 -6.72 1.01
N LYS A 111 18.35 -5.71 0.71
CA LYS A 111 19.56 -5.36 1.49
C LYS A 111 19.25 -4.95 2.93
N ILE A 112 18.06 -4.39 3.17
CA ILE A 112 17.60 -4.04 4.50
C ILE A 112 17.30 -5.31 5.30
N PHE A 113 16.63 -6.29 4.68
CA PHE A 113 16.28 -7.55 5.33
C PHE A 113 17.47 -8.46 5.65
N GLU A 114 18.63 -8.24 5.03
CA GLU A 114 19.88 -8.94 5.39
C GLU A 114 20.33 -8.68 6.84
N ASN A 115 19.90 -7.56 7.43
CA ASN A 115 20.34 -7.14 8.78
C ASN A 115 19.17 -6.81 9.70
N MET A 116 17.93 -6.84 9.22
CA MET A 116 16.75 -6.45 9.97
C MET A 116 15.55 -7.34 9.69
N SER A 117 14.79 -7.69 10.72
CA SER A 117 13.45 -8.27 10.62
C SER A 117 12.40 -7.16 10.75
N LEU A 118 11.36 -7.21 9.93
CA LEU A 118 10.18 -6.38 10.14
C LEU A 118 9.22 -7.11 11.08
N ASP A 119 9.04 -6.56 12.29
CA ASP A 119 8.26 -7.20 13.33
C ASP A 119 6.79 -6.79 13.27
N LYS A 120 6.53 -5.52 12.92
CA LYS A 120 5.17 -4.97 12.86
C LYS A 120 5.08 -3.78 11.92
N ILE A 121 3.96 -3.68 11.22
CA ILE A 121 3.47 -2.44 10.63
C ILE A 121 2.15 -2.10 11.31
N SER A 122 1.94 -0.83 11.62
CA SER A 122 0.64 -0.33 12.07
C SER A 122 0.38 1.07 11.56
N PHE A 123 -0.88 1.39 11.35
CA PHE A 123 -1.33 2.72 10.98
C PHE A 123 -1.68 3.55 12.23
N SER A 124 -1.49 4.86 12.12
CA SER A 124 -1.95 5.86 13.07
C SER A 124 -2.73 6.95 12.35
N ASN A 125 -3.24 7.93 13.11
CA ASN A 125 -3.97 9.07 12.54
C ASN A 125 -3.14 9.92 11.56
N ASP A 126 -1.81 9.85 11.64
CA ASP A 126 -0.88 10.74 10.94
C ASP A 126 0.22 10.01 10.16
N GLY A 127 0.23 8.67 10.14
CA GLY A 127 1.26 7.94 9.43
C GLY A 127 1.24 6.42 9.56
N VAL A 128 2.28 5.82 9.00
CA VAL A 128 2.62 4.41 9.12
C VAL A 128 3.77 4.28 10.10
N ILE A 129 3.64 3.35 11.05
CA ILE A 129 4.65 3.00 12.04
C ILE A 129 5.18 1.61 11.68
N LEU A 130 6.49 1.49 11.52
CA LEU A 130 7.18 0.23 11.32
C LEU A 130 8.04 -0.07 12.55
N LEU A 131 7.90 -1.27 13.09
CA LEU A 131 8.78 -1.82 14.11
C LEU A 131 9.64 -2.89 13.46
N ALA A 132 10.95 -2.76 13.61
CA ALA A 132 11.93 -3.69 13.07
C ALA A 132 13.00 -4.00 14.10
N SER A 133 13.51 -5.21 14.10
CA SER A 133 14.60 -5.66 14.97
C SER A 133 15.83 -6.00 14.14
N LEU A 134 17.02 -5.90 14.73
CA LEU A 134 18.23 -6.41 14.08
C LEU A 134 18.18 -7.94 14.07
N THR A 135 18.64 -8.53 12.98
CA THR A 135 18.74 -10.00 12.82
C THR A 135 19.98 -10.54 13.51
#